data_AF-A0A1K1PUF3-F1
#
_entry.id   AF-A0A1K1PUF3-F1
#
_cell.length_a   1.000
_cell.length_b   1.000
_cell.length_c   1.000
_cell.angle_alpha   90.00
_cell.angle_beta   90.00
_cell.angle_gamma   90.00
#
_symmetry.space_group_name_H-M   'P 1'
#
loop_
_entity.id
_entity.type
_entity.pdbx_description
1 polymer ?
#
loop_
_entity_poly.entity_id
_entity_poly.type
_entity_poly.pdbx_seq_one_letter_code
_entity_poly.pdbx_strand_id
1 'polypeptide(L)'
;MLNRKIKAFIGAAVADVMLMTSGFTAFAGSLGDINSDSAINAVDASEILSEYARVSTNQAPKFTEAQKKAADVDNNGVVNAVDASQVLSYYAYKSTSGTMEFEDYLKNPPAPPKKEPTIVGSWLPVDEEDNTEGIAFTDDGYISMFFYSTENFSFGTDGIKYQDTVYPYSSLVSEGDYITLNSEDKVIFEMKREIKGDGYNGTYKVTGGELHKSMLWLALLSNKNDIGDTTMTVNIDGANSEIWINKFLQYKVNGNTFEVVVPEGAEGDNKPIEFTVDEDTLTIKNENGSTTMKRVK
;
A
#
# COMPACT_ATOMS: atom_id res chain seq x y z
N MET A 1 -72.57 2.13 -8.54
CA MET A 1 -71.36 1.39 -8.14
C MET A 1 -70.18 1.82 -9.02
N LEU A 2 -69.20 2.47 -8.39
CA LEU A 2 -67.79 2.59 -8.77
C LEU A 2 -67.38 2.49 -10.26
N ASN A 3 -67.95 3.40 -11.04
CA ASN A 3 -67.30 4.33 -11.98
C ASN A 3 -65.88 3.97 -12.48
N ARG A 4 -65.78 3.62 -13.79
CA ARG A 4 -65.09 4.32 -14.90
C ARG A 4 -63.77 5.12 -14.69
N LYS A 5 -63.31 5.34 -13.46
CA LYS A 5 -62.04 5.99 -13.07
C LYS A 5 -60.84 5.02 -13.06
N ILE A 6 -61.07 3.70 -13.13
CA ILE A 6 -59.97 2.71 -13.17
C ILE A 6 -59.57 2.35 -14.62
N LYS A 7 -60.48 2.43 -15.60
CA LYS A 7 -60.14 2.23 -17.03
C LYS A 7 -59.74 3.52 -17.77
N ALA A 8 -59.98 4.70 -17.18
CA ALA A 8 -59.52 5.99 -17.71
C ALA A 8 -58.14 6.42 -17.15
N PHE A 9 -57.49 5.61 -16.31
CA PHE A 9 -56.17 5.93 -15.72
C PHE A 9 -54.99 5.22 -16.42
N ILE A 10 -55.25 4.24 -17.30
CA ILE A 10 -54.19 3.44 -17.95
C ILE A 10 -54.22 3.56 -19.49
N GLY A 11 -55.27 4.13 -20.09
CA GLY A 11 -55.46 4.14 -21.55
C GLY A 11 -55.33 5.49 -22.27
N ALA A 12 -55.12 6.61 -21.57
CA ALA A 12 -55.13 7.95 -22.18
C ALA A 12 -53.91 8.83 -21.83
N ALA A 13 -52.94 8.32 -21.06
CA ALA A 13 -51.71 9.04 -20.74
C ALA A 13 -50.50 8.60 -21.60
N VAL A 14 -50.66 7.62 -22.49
CA VAL A 14 -49.54 6.98 -23.21
C VAL A 14 -49.54 7.30 -24.72
N ALA A 15 -50.56 8.00 -25.24
CA ALA A 15 -50.68 8.28 -26.68
C ALA A 15 -50.41 9.74 -27.08
N ASP A 16 -50.60 10.71 -26.17
CA ASP A 16 -50.39 12.14 -26.49
C ASP A 16 -49.01 12.70 -26.08
N VAL A 17 -48.16 11.90 -25.44
CA VAL A 17 -46.76 12.27 -25.12
C VAL A 17 -45.77 11.50 -25.99
N MET A 18 -46.20 11.09 -27.19
CA MET A 18 -45.33 10.47 -28.17
C MET A 18 -45.61 10.99 -29.58
N LEU A 19 -45.40 12.30 -29.77
CA LEU A 19 -44.66 12.91 -30.90
C LEU A 19 -44.94 14.42 -30.84
N MET A 20 -43.92 15.21 -30.52
CA MET A 20 -43.65 16.60 -30.97
C MET A 20 -42.77 17.30 -29.93
N THR A 21 -41.50 16.90 -29.85
CA THR A 21 -40.36 17.83 -30.01
C THR A 21 -39.12 16.96 -30.24
N SER A 22 -38.61 17.07 -31.46
CA SER A 22 -37.25 16.79 -31.88
C SER A 22 -36.20 16.96 -30.77
N GLY A 23 -35.39 15.91 -30.59
CA GLY A 23 -34.00 15.94 -30.15
C GLY A 23 -33.70 16.68 -28.85
N PHE A 24 -33.65 15.95 -27.73
CA PHE A 24 -32.65 16.12 -26.67
C PHE A 24 -32.77 14.90 -25.75
N THR A 25 -31.97 13.86 -26.00
CA THR A 25 -31.57 12.95 -24.92
C THR A 25 -30.70 13.77 -23.98
N ALA A 26 -31.28 14.20 -22.86
CA ALA A 26 -30.48 14.64 -21.72
C ALA A 26 -29.75 13.39 -21.21
N PHE A 27 -28.54 13.16 -21.71
CA PHE A 27 -27.55 12.35 -21.04
C PHE A 27 -27.25 13.06 -19.72
N ALA A 28 -27.81 12.56 -18.62
CA ALA A 28 -27.22 12.79 -17.32
C ALA A 28 -26.02 11.85 -17.23
N GLY A 29 -24.82 12.34 -17.59
CA GLY A 29 -23.60 11.65 -17.18
C GLY A 29 -23.62 11.49 -15.66
N SER A 30 -23.26 10.31 -15.17
CA SER A 30 -23.03 10.12 -13.73
C SER A 30 -21.95 11.10 -13.25
N LEU A 31 -22.04 11.54 -12.01
CA LEU A 31 -21.05 12.44 -11.42
C LEU A 31 -19.63 11.86 -11.62
N GLY A 32 -18.69 12.65 -12.12
CA GLY A 32 -17.32 12.22 -12.42
C GLY A 32 -17.10 11.48 -13.75
N ASP A 33 -18.15 11.07 -14.49
CA ASP A 33 -18.06 10.44 -15.82
C ASP A 33 -18.44 11.45 -16.91
N ILE A 34 -17.43 12.07 -17.51
CA ILE A 34 -17.59 13.25 -18.37
C ILE A 34 -17.81 12.86 -19.83
N ASN A 35 -17.19 11.76 -20.25
CA ASN A 35 -17.31 11.22 -21.60
C ASN A 35 -18.49 10.23 -21.73
N SER A 36 -19.16 9.88 -20.63
CA SER A 36 -20.30 8.96 -20.55
C SER A 36 -19.98 7.54 -21.01
N ASP A 37 -18.75 7.07 -20.76
CA ASP A 37 -18.31 5.70 -21.04
C ASP A 37 -18.63 4.70 -19.92
N SER A 38 -19.32 5.15 -18.86
CA SER A 38 -19.66 4.41 -17.65
C SER A 38 -18.46 4.04 -16.76
N ALA A 39 -17.30 4.67 -16.95
CA ALA A 39 -16.12 4.44 -16.12
C ALA A 39 -15.47 5.76 -15.68
N ILE A 40 -15.49 6.06 -14.38
CA ILE A 40 -14.79 7.23 -13.83
C ILE A 40 -13.28 6.95 -13.79
N ASN A 41 -12.52 7.62 -14.65
CA ASN A 41 -11.10 7.33 -14.83
C ASN A 41 -10.23 8.56 -15.17
N ALA A 42 -8.96 8.33 -15.51
CA ALA A 42 -8.01 9.40 -15.81
C ALA A 42 -8.37 10.24 -17.06
N VAL A 43 -9.18 9.71 -17.98
CA VAL A 43 -9.70 10.44 -19.14
C VAL A 43 -10.64 11.55 -18.68
N ASP A 44 -11.58 11.25 -17.79
CA ASP A 44 -12.51 12.23 -17.20
C ASP A 44 -11.76 13.39 -16.51
N ALA A 45 -10.78 13.05 -15.67
CA ALA A 45 -9.93 14.04 -15.03
C ALA A 45 -9.18 14.93 -16.04
N SER A 46 -8.71 14.33 -17.15
CA SER A 46 -8.01 15.05 -18.21
C SER A 46 -8.94 15.97 -19.00
N GLU A 47 -10.20 15.57 -19.21
CA GLU A 47 -11.22 16.41 -19.83
C GLU A 47 -11.57 17.61 -18.94
N ILE A 48 -11.72 17.39 -17.62
CA ILE A 48 -11.95 18.45 -16.63
C ILE A 48 -10.80 19.47 -16.65
N LEU A 49 -9.54 19.00 -16.61
CA LEU A 49 -8.37 19.89 -16.69
C LEU A 49 -8.32 20.65 -18.01
N SER A 50 -8.66 20.00 -19.12
CA SER A 50 -8.68 20.62 -20.44
C SER A 50 -9.75 21.72 -20.53
N GLU A 51 -10.90 21.52 -19.92
CA GLU A 51 -11.96 22.53 -19.85
C GLU A 51 -11.59 23.67 -18.89
N TYR A 52 -11.05 23.35 -17.72
CA TYR A 52 -10.55 24.34 -16.78
C TYR A 52 -9.51 25.26 -17.43
N ALA A 53 -8.51 24.69 -18.12
CA ALA A 53 -7.47 25.45 -18.80
C ALA A 53 -8.04 26.34 -19.92
N ARG A 54 -9.02 25.84 -20.67
CA ARG A 54 -9.72 26.58 -21.74
C ARG A 54 -10.45 27.81 -21.19
N VAL A 55 -11.30 27.60 -20.19
CA VAL A 55 -12.08 28.68 -19.57
C VAL A 55 -11.15 29.68 -18.87
N SER A 56 -10.13 29.20 -18.17
CA SER A 56 -9.13 30.05 -17.49
C SER A 56 -8.30 30.91 -18.43
N THR A 57 -8.18 30.49 -19.70
CA THR A 57 -7.49 31.26 -20.76
C THR A 57 -8.46 32.08 -21.62
N ASN A 58 -9.67 32.35 -21.11
CA ASN A 58 -10.73 33.13 -21.76
C ASN A 58 -11.18 32.56 -23.12
N GLN A 59 -10.98 31.27 -23.36
CA GLN A 59 -11.56 30.59 -24.51
C GLN A 59 -13.00 30.18 -24.20
N ALA A 60 -13.81 30.00 -25.26
CA ALA A 60 -15.19 29.56 -25.10
C ALA A 60 -15.25 28.16 -24.46
N PRO A 61 -16.13 27.92 -23.46
CA PRO A 61 -16.30 26.61 -22.84
C PRO A 61 -16.76 25.58 -23.87
N LYS A 62 -16.25 24.35 -23.75
CA LYS A 62 -16.61 23.21 -24.61
C LYS A 62 -17.64 22.30 -23.94
N PHE A 63 -17.68 22.24 -22.60
CA PHE A 63 -18.59 21.36 -21.89
C PHE A 63 -20.05 21.79 -22.06
N THR A 64 -20.91 20.80 -22.28
CA THR A 64 -22.35 20.96 -22.16
C THR A 64 -22.75 21.20 -20.69
N GLU A 65 -23.97 21.69 -20.44
CA GLU A 65 -24.46 21.86 -19.06
C GLU A 65 -24.52 20.55 -18.27
N ALA A 66 -24.75 19.41 -18.95
CA ALA A 66 -24.69 18.10 -18.32
C ALA A 66 -23.25 17.72 -17.93
N GLN A 67 -22.29 17.94 -18.83
CA GLN A 67 -20.87 17.67 -18.54
C GLN A 67 -20.32 18.59 -17.47
N LYS A 68 -20.74 19.87 -17.41
CA LYS A 68 -20.37 20.77 -16.31
C LYS A 68 -20.85 20.25 -14.97
N LYS A 69 -22.08 19.74 -14.90
CA LYS A 69 -22.61 19.12 -13.67
C LYS A 69 -21.90 17.83 -13.31
N ALA A 70 -21.55 17.01 -14.29
CA ALA A 70 -20.76 15.79 -14.04
C ALA A 70 -19.33 16.13 -13.60
N ALA A 71 -18.78 17.24 -14.08
CA ALA A 71 -17.41 17.69 -13.82
C ALA A 71 -17.24 18.47 -12.50
N ASP A 72 -18.29 19.06 -11.95
CA ASP A 72 -18.31 19.79 -10.67
C ASP A 72 -18.54 18.79 -9.52
N VAL A 73 -17.54 17.95 -9.27
CA VAL A 73 -17.68 16.75 -8.41
C VAL A 73 -17.74 17.10 -6.93
N ASP A 74 -17.13 18.22 -6.53
CA ASP A 74 -17.28 18.75 -5.17
C ASP A 74 -18.55 19.61 -4.98
N ASN A 75 -19.32 19.83 -6.05
CA ASN A 75 -20.55 20.61 -6.11
C ASN A 75 -20.39 22.06 -5.62
N ASN A 76 -19.22 22.67 -5.83
CA ASN A 76 -18.96 24.07 -5.47
C ASN A 76 -19.46 25.07 -6.54
N GLY A 77 -19.90 24.58 -7.71
CA GLY A 77 -20.39 25.37 -8.83
C GLY A 77 -19.31 25.83 -9.81
N VAL A 78 -18.06 25.39 -9.64
CA VAL A 78 -16.87 25.83 -10.38
C VAL A 78 -16.02 24.63 -10.77
N VAL A 79 -16.12 24.22 -12.04
CA VAL A 79 -15.26 23.17 -12.62
C VAL A 79 -13.80 23.64 -12.69
N ASN A 80 -12.93 23.01 -11.92
CA ASN A 80 -11.52 23.37 -11.83
C ASN A 80 -10.58 22.18 -11.56
N ALA A 81 -9.31 22.46 -11.27
CA ALA A 81 -8.30 21.43 -11.04
C ALA A 81 -8.55 20.57 -9.79
N VAL A 82 -9.31 21.07 -8.80
CA VAL A 82 -9.72 20.30 -7.61
C VAL A 82 -10.63 19.15 -8.03
N ASP A 83 -11.63 19.40 -8.89
CA ASP A 83 -12.52 18.35 -9.37
C ASP A 83 -11.75 17.25 -10.11
N ALA A 84 -10.85 17.66 -11.01
CA ALA A 84 -10.00 16.72 -11.73
C ALA A 84 -9.12 15.88 -10.78
N SER A 85 -8.59 16.51 -9.73
CA SER A 85 -7.76 15.81 -8.75
C SER A 85 -8.57 14.78 -7.94
N GLN A 86 -9.83 15.09 -7.62
CA GLN A 86 -10.72 14.17 -6.90
C GLN A 86 -11.10 12.96 -7.77
N VAL A 87 -11.40 13.19 -9.06
CA VAL A 87 -11.62 12.11 -10.04
C VAL A 87 -10.39 11.23 -10.18
N LEU A 88 -9.20 11.81 -10.30
CA LEU A 88 -7.95 11.05 -10.40
C LEU A 88 -7.65 10.26 -9.13
N SER A 89 -7.90 10.85 -7.96
CA SER A 89 -7.72 10.21 -6.66
C SER A 89 -8.66 9.02 -6.49
N TYR A 90 -9.92 9.15 -6.94
CA TYR A 90 -10.87 8.04 -6.96
C TYR A 90 -10.45 6.93 -7.93
N TYR A 91 -10.01 7.28 -9.14
CA TYR A 91 -9.50 6.31 -10.11
C TYR A 91 -8.33 5.50 -9.55
N ALA A 92 -7.38 6.16 -8.89
CA ALA A 92 -6.26 5.50 -8.21
C ALA A 92 -6.77 4.55 -7.11
N TYR A 93 -7.71 5.00 -6.28
CA TYR A 93 -8.33 4.19 -5.23
C TYR A 93 -9.02 2.92 -5.79
N LYS A 94 -9.83 3.04 -6.84
CA LYS A 94 -10.49 1.90 -7.49
C LYS A 94 -9.49 0.93 -8.10
N SER A 95 -8.36 1.43 -8.60
CA SER A 95 -7.31 0.62 -9.23
C SER A 95 -6.51 -0.24 -8.25
N THR A 96 -6.54 0.06 -6.95
CA THR A 96 -5.76 -0.65 -5.91
C THR A 96 -6.57 -1.55 -4.97
N SER A 97 -7.87 -1.79 -5.25
CA SER A 97 -8.87 -2.56 -4.46
C SER A 97 -9.93 -1.71 -3.74
N GLY A 98 -10.11 -0.45 -4.12
CA GLY A 98 -11.18 0.38 -3.59
C GLY A 98 -12.59 -0.11 -3.92
N THR A 99 -13.45 -0.22 -2.91
CA THR A 99 -14.83 -0.72 -3.04
C THR A 99 -15.90 0.35 -2.93
N MET A 100 -15.57 1.55 -2.45
CA MET A 100 -16.55 2.64 -2.35
C MET A 100 -17.01 3.14 -3.73
N GLU A 101 -18.27 3.52 -3.81
CA GLU A 101 -18.84 4.31 -4.91
C GLU A 101 -18.32 5.76 -4.85
N PHE A 102 -18.36 6.48 -5.97
CA PHE A 102 -17.68 7.76 -6.11
C PHE A 102 -18.19 8.82 -5.12
N GLU A 103 -19.51 8.94 -4.95
CA GLU A 103 -20.13 9.91 -4.04
C GLU A 103 -19.81 9.61 -2.57
N ASP A 104 -19.66 8.34 -2.21
CA ASP A 104 -19.27 7.94 -0.85
C ASP A 104 -17.78 8.23 -0.61
N TYR A 105 -16.95 7.99 -1.62
CA TYR A 105 -15.54 8.35 -1.61
C TYR A 105 -15.34 9.86 -1.43
N LEU A 106 -16.10 10.72 -2.12
CA LEU A 106 -15.97 12.17 -1.99
C LEU A 106 -16.33 12.67 -0.59
N LYS A 107 -17.30 12.05 0.08
CA LYS A 107 -17.71 12.42 1.44
C LYS A 107 -16.73 11.95 2.49
N ASN A 108 -16.20 10.74 2.32
CA ASN A 108 -15.32 10.09 3.29
C ASN A 108 -14.14 9.43 2.56
N PRO A 109 -13.23 10.23 1.98
CA PRO A 109 -12.11 9.66 1.26
C PRO A 109 -11.27 8.85 2.25
N PRO A 110 -10.90 7.61 1.91
CA PRO A 110 -9.95 6.85 2.72
C PRO A 110 -8.66 7.65 2.81
N ALA A 111 -7.96 7.52 3.94
CA ALA A 111 -6.64 8.13 4.07
C ALA A 111 -5.80 7.75 2.84
N PRO A 112 -5.07 8.71 2.23
CA PRO A 112 -4.22 8.41 1.10
C PRO A 112 -3.30 7.23 1.46
N PRO A 113 -3.00 6.34 0.49
CA PRO A 113 -2.09 5.24 0.75
C PRO A 113 -0.81 5.82 1.36
N LYS A 114 -0.43 5.32 2.55
CA LYS A 114 0.79 5.76 3.21
C LYS A 114 1.91 5.56 2.20
N LYS A 115 2.68 6.62 1.89
CA LYS A 115 3.88 6.50 1.06
C LYS A 115 4.72 5.39 1.67
N GLU A 116 5.03 4.36 0.87
CA GLU A 116 5.89 3.30 1.35
C GLU A 116 7.25 3.89 1.73
N PRO A 117 7.77 3.55 2.92
CA PRO A 117 9.03 4.10 3.39
C PRO A 117 10.16 3.72 2.45
N THR A 118 11.04 4.69 2.18
CA THR A 118 12.21 4.50 1.34
C THR A 118 13.40 4.12 2.23
N ILE A 119 14.15 3.08 1.85
CA ILE A 119 15.41 2.74 2.50
C ILE A 119 16.44 3.83 2.18
N VAL A 120 16.93 4.51 3.20
CA VAL A 120 18.01 5.51 3.13
C VAL A 120 19.37 4.82 3.01
N GLY A 121 19.49 3.64 3.58
CA GLY A 121 20.61 2.73 3.37
C GLY A 121 20.47 1.46 4.21
N SER A 122 21.22 0.43 3.84
CA SER A 122 21.34 -0.81 4.61
C SER A 122 22.81 -1.18 4.82
N TRP A 123 23.14 -1.67 6.01
CA TRP A 123 24.50 -1.94 6.42
C TRP A 123 24.64 -3.27 7.18
N LEU A 124 25.77 -3.95 7.00
CA LEU A 124 26.21 -5.13 7.74
C LEU A 124 27.43 -4.80 8.60
N PRO A 125 27.58 -5.37 9.81
CA PRO A 125 28.81 -5.23 10.59
C PRO A 125 30.05 -5.73 9.82
N VAL A 126 31.19 -5.08 10.02
CA VAL A 126 32.45 -5.41 9.31
C VAL A 126 33.22 -6.55 9.98
N ASP A 127 32.95 -6.82 11.26
CA ASP A 127 33.87 -7.53 12.14
C ASP A 127 33.76 -9.07 12.12
N GLU A 128 32.86 -9.65 11.31
CA GLU A 128 32.71 -11.10 11.20
C GLU A 128 32.65 -11.54 9.72
N GLU A 129 33.51 -12.50 9.35
CA GLU A 129 33.30 -13.28 8.12
C GLU A 129 31.93 -13.96 8.23
N ASP A 130 31.11 -13.85 7.18
CA ASP A 130 29.75 -14.43 7.10
C ASP A 130 28.62 -13.71 7.84
N ASN A 131 28.74 -12.39 8.10
CA ASN A 131 27.60 -11.62 8.61
C ASN A 131 26.35 -11.74 7.73
N THR A 132 25.29 -12.34 8.29
CA THR A 132 24.00 -12.51 7.64
C THR A 132 22.96 -11.52 8.13
N GLU A 133 23.25 -10.73 9.16
CA GLU A 133 22.30 -9.84 9.83
C GLU A 133 22.72 -8.37 9.69
N GLY A 134 21.76 -7.52 9.33
CA GLY A 134 22.01 -6.10 9.11
C GLY A 134 20.86 -5.21 9.53
N ILE A 135 21.13 -3.90 9.45
CA ILE A 135 20.16 -2.85 9.75
C ILE A 135 19.94 -1.97 8.53
N ALA A 136 18.73 -1.46 8.40
CA ALA A 136 18.36 -0.50 7.38
C ALA A 136 17.62 0.68 8.01
N PHE A 137 17.98 1.89 7.60
CA PHE A 137 17.30 3.11 8.05
C PHE A 137 16.32 3.56 6.97
N THR A 138 15.12 3.95 7.37
CA THR A 138 14.08 4.45 6.46
C THR A 138 13.82 5.94 6.64
N ASP A 139 13.31 6.58 5.58
CA ASP A 139 12.99 8.01 5.54
C ASP A 139 11.80 8.40 6.43
N ASP A 140 10.99 7.43 6.86
CA ASP A 140 9.90 7.62 7.82
C ASP A 140 10.34 7.49 9.29
N GLY A 141 11.65 7.43 9.56
CA GLY A 141 12.20 7.46 10.91
C GLY A 141 12.17 6.11 11.62
N TYR A 142 12.24 5.01 10.86
CA TYR A 142 12.37 3.67 11.42
C TYR A 142 13.69 2.98 11.04
N ILE A 143 14.14 2.11 11.93
CA ILE A 143 15.18 1.13 11.69
C ILE A 143 14.47 -0.20 11.46
N SER A 144 14.80 -0.85 10.35
CA SER A 144 14.44 -2.23 10.03
C SER A 144 15.66 -3.12 10.22
N MET A 145 15.43 -4.40 10.53
CA MET A 145 16.47 -5.42 10.52
C MET A 145 16.28 -6.32 9.30
N PHE A 146 17.36 -6.85 8.74
CA PHE A 146 17.28 -7.86 7.69
C PHE A 146 18.27 -8.99 7.91
N PHE A 147 17.93 -10.16 7.40
CA PHE A 147 18.65 -11.41 7.58
C PHE A 147 18.75 -12.12 6.23
N TYR A 148 19.95 -12.43 5.76
CA TYR A 148 20.14 -13.37 4.66
C TYR A 148 19.82 -14.77 5.13
N SER A 149 18.64 -15.25 4.74
CA SER A 149 18.04 -16.44 5.30
C SER A 149 18.23 -17.67 4.41
N THR A 150 18.87 -17.56 3.25
CA THR A 150 19.01 -18.64 2.24
C THR A 150 19.38 -20.00 2.84
N GLU A 151 20.31 -20.01 3.80
CA GLU A 151 20.76 -21.24 4.45
C GLU A 151 19.69 -21.89 5.33
N ASN A 152 18.79 -21.13 5.92
CA ASN A 152 17.78 -21.63 6.86
C ASN A 152 16.35 -21.54 6.32
N PHE A 153 16.14 -20.82 5.24
CA PHE A 153 14.85 -20.64 4.61
C PHE A 153 15.06 -20.37 3.13
N SER A 154 14.54 -21.18 2.21
CA SER A 154 14.71 -20.90 0.78
C SER A 154 13.77 -21.74 -0.07
N PHE A 155 13.52 -21.28 -1.29
CA PHE A 155 12.76 -22.00 -2.29
C PHE A 155 13.75 -22.64 -3.24
N GLY A 156 14.10 -23.90 -2.96
CA GLY A 156 15.06 -24.67 -3.74
C GLY A 156 14.41 -25.47 -4.86
N THR A 157 15.23 -26.20 -5.62
CA THR A 157 14.74 -27.10 -6.67
C THR A 157 13.93 -28.25 -6.11
N ASP A 158 14.32 -28.76 -4.94
CA ASP A 158 13.77 -29.99 -4.35
C ASP A 158 12.61 -29.73 -3.39
N GLY A 159 12.33 -28.45 -3.09
CA GLY A 159 11.30 -28.05 -2.16
C GLY A 159 11.61 -26.74 -1.44
N ILE A 160 10.84 -26.47 -0.38
CA ILE A 160 11.05 -25.33 0.51
C ILE A 160 11.92 -25.77 1.68
N LYS A 161 13.11 -25.19 1.81
CA LYS A 161 13.96 -25.37 2.98
C LYS A 161 13.40 -24.50 4.12
N TYR A 162 13.25 -25.07 5.30
CA TYR A 162 13.02 -24.35 6.54
C TYR A 162 13.79 -25.05 7.67
N GLN A 163 14.73 -24.35 8.28
CA GLN A 163 15.75 -24.88 9.17
C GLN A 163 16.45 -26.09 8.51
N ASP A 164 16.53 -27.21 9.22
CA ASP A 164 17.19 -28.43 8.76
C ASP A 164 16.29 -29.34 7.90
N THR A 165 15.07 -28.90 7.55
CA THR A 165 14.09 -29.72 6.82
C THR A 165 13.78 -29.14 5.44
N VAL A 166 13.73 -30.01 4.43
CA VAL A 166 13.26 -29.68 3.08
C VAL A 166 11.85 -30.24 2.91
N TYR A 167 10.87 -29.34 2.80
CA TYR A 167 9.47 -29.68 2.58
C TYR A 167 9.17 -29.75 1.08
N PRO A 168 8.51 -30.80 0.58
CA PRO A 168 8.14 -30.87 -0.82
C PRO A 168 7.10 -29.79 -1.15
N TYR A 169 7.09 -29.33 -2.41
CA TYR A 169 6.08 -28.34 -2.86
C TYR A 169 4.64 -28.80 -2.68
N SER A 170 4.37 -30.10 -2.59
CA SER A 170 3.05 -30.65 -2.26
C SER A 170 2.56 -30.29 -0.86
N SER A 171 3.45 -29.89 0.05
CA SER A 171 3.10 -29.39 1.39
C SER A 171 2.75 -27.90 1.40
N LEU A 172 2.94 -27.20 0.28
CA LEU A 172 2.59 -25.80 0.11
C LEU A 172 1.18 -25.66 -0.45
N VAL A 173 0.31 -24.99 0.29
CA VAL A 173 -1.04 -24.64 -0.14
C VAL A 173 -1.03 -23.20 -0.64
N SER A 174 -1.60 -22.96 -1.82
CA SER A 174 -1.73 -21.61 -2.41
C SER A 174 -3.20 -21.26 -2.61
N GLU A 175 -3.63 -20.12 -2.08
CA GLU A 175 -4.99 -19.60 -2.21
C GLU A 175 -4.95 -18.09 -2.51
N GLY A 176 -5.24 -17.72 -3.76
CA GLY A 176 -5.06 -16.33 -4.22
C GLY A 176 -3.60 -15.88 -4.10
N ASP A 177 -3.37 -14.80 -3.35
CA ASP A 177 -2.02 -14.27 -3.06
C ASP A 177 -1.39 -14.88 -1.80
N TYR A 178 -2.08 -15.81 -1.12
CA TYR A 178 -1.58 -16.45 0.10
C TYR A 178 -0.89 -17.77 -0.19
N ILE A 179 0.22 -18.02 0.51
CA ILE A 179 0.89 -19.30 0.56
C ILE A 179 1.07 -19.76 2.01
N THR A 180 0.79 -21.04 2.25
CA THR A 180 0.88 -21.65 3.56
C THR A 180 1.69 -22.93 3.47
N LEU A 181 2.75 -23.03 4.28
CA LEU A 181 3.53 -24.26 4.40
C LEU A 181 3.10 -25.01 5.67
N ASN A 182 2.57 -26.21 5.47
CA ASN A 182 2.14 -27.09 6.55
C ASN A 182 3.18 -28.17 6.82
N SER A 183 3.40 -28.45 8.11
CA SER A 183 4.00 -29.68 8.63
C SER A 183 2.89 -30.51 9.30
N GLU A 184 3.17 -31.77 9.67
CA GLU A 184 2.16 -32.68 10.23
C GLU A 184 1.42 -32.09 11.45
N ASP A 185 2.15 -31.38 12.33
CA ASP A 185 1.61 -30.90 13.61
C ASP A 185 1.47 -29.37 13.69
N LYS A 186 1.93 -28.62 12.68
CA LYS A 186 2.03 -27.16 12.77
C LYS A 186 2.09 -26.48 11.41
N VAL A 187 1.69 -25.21 11.40
CA VAL A 187 1.86 -24.29 10.28
C VAL A 187 3.23 -23.62 10.41
N ILE A 188 4.12 -23.85 9.44
CA ILE A 188 5.48 -23.30 9.44
C ILE A 188 5.45 -21.81 9.14
N PHE A 189 4.78 -21.43 8.06
CA PHE A 189 4.51 -20.04 7.72
C PHE A 189 3.15 -19.91 7.03
N GLU A 190 2.56 -18.73 7.19
CA GLU A 190 1.51 -18.20 6.32
C GLU A 190 2.02 -16.86 5.81
N MET A 191 2.00 -16.66 4.50
CA MET A 191 2.52 -15.44 3.89
C MET A 191 1.60 -14.96 2.78
N LYS A 192 1.40 -13.64 2.71
CA LYS A 192 0.68 -12.96 1.64
C LYS A 192 1.68 -12.32 0.68
N ARG A 193 1.57 -12.60 -0.61
CA ARG A 193 2.39 -11.97 -1.64
C ARG A 193 2.03 -10.48 -1.77
N GLU A 194 3.02 -9.61 -1.68
CA GLU A 194 2.89 -8.16 -1.84
C GLU A 194 3.52 -7.68 -3.16
N ILE A 195 4.64 -8.28 -3.56
CA ILE A 195 5.29 -8.01 -4.84
C ILE A 195 5.42 -9.33 -5.61
N LYS A 196 4.91 -9.36 -6.83
CA LYS A 196 4.90 -10.56 -7.67
C LYS A 196 6.16 -10.64 -8.54
N GLY A 197 6.85 -11.78 -8.47
CA GLY A 197 7.85 -12.21 -9.44
C GLY A 197 7.45 -13.53 -10.11
N ASP A 198 8.36 -14.09 -10.89
CA ASP A 198 8.16 -15.38 -11.57
C ASP A 198 8.11 -16.53 -10.56
N GLY A 199 7.09 -17.39 -10.69
CA GLY A 199 6.89 -18.51 -9.77
C GLY A 199 6.75 -18.05 -8.30
N TYR A 200 7.66 -18.52 -7.45
CA TYR A 200 7.69 -18.13 -6.03
C TYR A 200 8.56 -16.91 -5.75
N ASN A 201 9.24 -16.34 -6.75
CA ASN A 201 9.99 -15.09 -6.56
C ASN A 201 9.03 -13.95 -6.22
N GLY A 202 9.52 -13.01 -5.41
CA GLY A 202 8.77 -11.84 -4.98
C GLY A 202 8.93 -11.54 -3.50
N THR A 203 8.16 -10.56 -3.04
CA THR A 203 8.12 -10.16 -1.63
C THR A 203 6.80 -10.60 -1.01
N TYR A 204 6.89 -11.20 0.17
CA TYR A 204 5.75 -11.71 0.91
C TYR A 204 5.74 -11.12 2.30
N LYS A 205 4.58 -10.68 2.77
CA LYS A 205 4.36 -10.37 4.18
C LYS A 205 4.03 -11.65 4.93
N VAL A 206 4.76 -11.91 6.01
CA VAL A 206 4.49 -13.02 6.92
C VAL A 206 3.28 -12.66 7.78
N THR A 207 2.24 -13.48 7.73
CA THR A 207 0.96 -13.24 8.41
C THR A 207 0.67 -14.25 9.51
N GLY A 208 1.40 -15.37 9.58
CA GLY A 208 1.15 -16.42 10.55
C GLY A 208 2.17 -17.55 10.53
N GLY A 209 1.88 -18.61 11.29
CA GLY A 209 2.78 -19.76 11.51
C GLY A 209 3.93 -19.52 12.50
N GLU A 210 4.81 -20.50 12.62
CA GLU A 210 6.00 -20.45 13.48
C GLU A 210 6.95 -19.28 13.13
N LEU A 211 7.09 -18.97 11.85
CA LEU A 211 7.90 -17.84 11.40
C LEU A 211 7.36 -16.50 11.91
N HIS A 212 6.03 -16.32 11.97
CA HIS A 212 5.44 -15.13 12.58
C HIS A 212 5.65 -15.07 14.10
N LYS A 213 5.64 -16.23 14.78
CA LYS A 213 5.88 -16.31 16.23
C LYS A 213 7.30 -15.91 16.62
N SER A 214 8.30 -16.16 15.77
CA SER A 214 9.67 -15.72 16.03
C SER A 214 9.78 -14.18 16.08
N MET A 215 9.00 -13.45 15.27
CA MET A 215 8.89 -11.99 15.34
C MET A 215 8.37 -11.52 16.70
N LEU A 216 7.31 -12.15 17.21
CA LEU A 216 6.74 -11.84 18.52
C LEU A 216 7.78 -12.09 19.62
N TRP A 217 8.55 -13.16 19.51
CA TRP A 217 9.63 -13.46 20.45
C TRP A 217 10.74 -12.39 20.44
N LEU A 218 11.16 -11.93 19.26
CA LEU A 218 12.11 -10.81 19.13
C LEU A 218 11.57 -9.51 19.75
N ALA A 219 10.27 -9.25 19.61
CA ALA A 219 9.63 -8.10 20.24
C ALA A 219 9.65 -8.18 21.78
N LEU A 220 9.42 -9.37 22.34
CA LEU A 220 9.52 -9.59 23.79
C LEU A 220 10.93 -9.34 24.32
N LEU A 221 11.98 -9.75 23.59
CA LEU A 221 13.37 -9.40 23.95
C LEU A 221 13.63 -7.89 23.94
N SER A 222 12.85 -7.14 23.16
CA SER A 222 12.93 -5.68 23.07
C SER A 222 12.07 -4.97 24.12
N ASN A 223 11.58 -5.70 25.15
CA ASN A 223 10.61 -5.21 26.14
C ASN A 223 9.34 -4.60 25.52
N LYS A 224 8.98 -5.00 24.30
CA LYS A 224 7.75 -4.59 23.66
C LYS A 224 6.64 -5.57 24.02
N ASN A 225 5.63 -5.08 24.73
CA ASN A 225 4.38 -5.80 24.95
C ASN A 225 3.45 -5.76 23.72
N ASP A 226 3.76 -4.89 22.75
CA ASP A 226 3.03 -4.70 21.49
C ASP A 226 4.03 -4.47 20.35
N ILE A 227 3.82 -5.15 19.23
CA ILE A 227 4.62 -4.99 18.01
C ILE A 227 4.20 -3.80 17.16
N GLY A 228 3.04 -3.19 17.42
CA GLY A 228 2.54 -2.02 16.71
C GLY A 228 2.53 -2.22 15.18
N ASP A 229 3.10 -1.26 14.45
CA ASP A 229 3.22 -1.30 12.99
C ASP A 229 4.39 -2.18 12.48
N THR A 230 5.09 -2.92 13.36
CA THR A 230 6.19 -3.82 12.97
C THR A 230 5.65 -4.96 12.12
N THR A 231 6.27 -5.24 10.98
CA THR A 231 5.90 -6.37 10.11
C THR A 231 7.11 -7.20 9.75
N MET A 232 6.90 -8.46 9.38
CA MET A 232 7.92 -9.31 8.80
C MET A 232 7.64 -9.54 7.33
N THR A 233 8.64 -9.37 6.48
CA THR A 233 8.56 -9.70 5.05
C THR A 233 9.68 -10.66 4.64
N VAL A 234 9.42 -11.47 3.63
CA VAL A 234 10.41 -12.35 2.99
C VAL A 234 10.54 -11.94 1.54
N ASN A 235 11.75 -11.65 1.11
CA ASN A 235 12.12 -11.54 -0.29
C ASN A 235 12.66 -12.89 -0.77
N ILE A 236 12.12 -13.40 -1.88
CA ILE A 236 12.57 -14.62 -2.53
C ILE A 236 13.05 -14.26 -3.93
N ASP A 237 14.29 -14.62 -4.23
CA ASP A 237 14.91 -14.45 -5.55
C ASP A 237 15.69 -15.70 -5.94
N GLY A 238 15.02 -16.59 -6.68
CA GLY A 238 15.52 -17.91 -6.98
C GLY A 238 15.72 -18.72 -5.70
N ALA A 239 16.93 -19.24 -5.51
CA ALA A 239 17.29 -19.95 -4.28
C ALA A 239 17.57 -19.00 -3.11
N ASN A 240 17.79 -17.71 -3.36
CA ASN A 240 18.13 -16.76 -2.32
C ASN A 240 16.88 -16.30 -1.58
N SER A 241 17.02 -16.09 -0.28
CA SER A 241 15.98 -15.47 0.53
C SER A 241 16.55 -14.46 1.51
N GLU A 242 15.74 -13.48 1.84
CA GLU A 242 16.05 -12.46 2.81
C GLU A 242 14.80 -12.14 3.63
N ILE A 243 14.91 -12.24 4.96
CA ILE A 243 13.85 -11.87 5.91
C ILE A 243 14.09 -10.45 6.39
N TRP A 244 13.05 -9.64 6.43
CA TRP A 244 13.07 -8.28 6.98
C TRP A 244 12.11 -8.19 8.16
N ILE A 245 12.55 -7.52 9.22
CA ILE A 245 11.70 -7.03 10.31
C ILE A 245 11.58 -5.53 10.12
N ASN A 246 10.48 -5.12 9.51
CA ASN A 246 10.22 -3.74 9.15
C ASN A 246 9.73 -2.96 10.36
N LYS A 247 10.16 -1.70 10.49
CA LYS A 247 9.75 -0.81 11.58
C LYS A 247 10.09 -1.33 12.97
N PHE A 248 11.21 -2.03 13.08
CA PHE A 248 11.67 -2.64 14.31
C PHE A 248 11.90 -1.62 15.43
N LEU A 249 12.59 -0.51 15.14
CA LEU A 249 12.80 0.58 16.10
C LEU A 249 12.47 1.92 15.46
N GLN A 250 11.89 2.84 16.20
CA GLN A 250 11.76 4.22 15.76
C GLN A 250 13.00 5.01 16.19
N TYR A 251 13.49 5.91 15.34
CA TYR A 251 14.62 6.78 15.65
C TYR A 251 14.34 8.23 15.29
N LYS A 252 15.05 9.16 15.94
CA LYS A 252 15.05 10.58 15.61
C LYS A 252 16.47 11.05 15.43
N VAL A 253 16.72 11.81 14.36
CA VAL A 253 18.05 12.37 14.06
C VAL A 253 18.14 13.81 14.56
N ASN A 254 19.27 14.15 15.16
CA ASN A 254 19.63 15.51 15.53
C ASN A 254 21.10 15.78 15.17
N GLY A 255 21.34 16.34 13.99
CA GLY A 255 22.70 16.56 13.48
C GLY A 255 23.42 15.24 13.22
N ASN A 256 24.50 14.98 13.95
CA ASN A 256 25.32 13.77 13.86
C ASN A 256 24.98 12.72 14.93
N THR A 257 23.86 12.88 15.62
CA THR A 257 23.36 11.88 16.56
C THR A 257 21.97 11.40 16.17
N PHE A 258 21.63 10.18 16.57
CA PHE A 258 20.25 9.74 16.60
C PHE A 258 19.88 9.15 17.95
N GLU A 259 18.62 9.23 18.31
CA GLU A 259 18.06 8.60 19.51
C GLU A 259 17.05 7.55 19.09
N VAL A 260 17.18 6.34 19.63
CA VAL A 260 16.15 5.32 19.53
C VAL A 260 15.00 5.71 20.46
N VAL A 261 13.79 5.78 19.94
CA VAL A 261 12.61 6.10 20.72
C VAL A 261 12.23 4.87 21.54
N VAL A 262 12.45 4.96 22.86
CA VAL A 262 12.00 3.92 23.79
C VAL A 262 10.46 3.97 23.90
N PRO A 263 9.76 2.85 23.66
CA PRO A 263 8.31 2.76 23.82
C PRO A 263 7.87 3.11 25.24
N GLU A 264 6.68 3.68 25.37
CA GLU A 264 6.10 4.00 26.68
C GLU A 264 5.99 2.75 27.55
N GLY A 265 6.66 2.73 28.71
CA GLY A 265 6.69 1.60 29.65
C GLY A 265 7.86 0.63 29.47
N ALA A 266 8.76 0.83 28.50
CA ALA A 266 10.00 0.06 28.40
C ALA A 266 11.14 0.71 29.22
N GLU A 267 12.01 -0.12 29.81
CA GLU A 267 13.25 0.33 30.44
C GLU A 267 14.29 0.68 29.38
N GLY A 268 14.86 1.89 29.45
CA GLY A 268 15.93 2.34 28.57
C GLY A 268 16.14 3.85 28.64
N ASP A 269 17.38 4.30 28.48
CA ASP A 269 17.69 5.73 28.35
C ASP A 269 17.69 6.12 26.87
N ASN A 270 17.03 7.21 26.51
CA ASN A 270 17.11 7.85 25.17
C ASN A 270 18.47 8.58 25.00
N LYS A 271 19.59 7.89 25.25
CA LYS A 271 20.91 8.49 25.08
C LYS A 271 21.19 8.69 23.58
N PRO A 272 21.69 9.87 23.19
CA PRO A 272 22.11 10.11 21.82
C PRO A 272 23.21 9.13 21.41
N ILE A 273 23.06 8.53 20.24
CA ILE A 273 24.05 7.68 19.60
C ILE A 273 24.70 8.50 18.48
N GLU A 274 26.01 8.69 18.56
CA GLU A 274 26.78 9.36 17.50
C GLU A 274 26.83 8.45 16.28
N PHE A 275 26.64 9.03 15.09
CA PHE A 275 26.83 8.31 13.84
C PHE A 275 27.62 9.14 12.83
N THR A 276 28.38 8.44 12.00
CA THR A 276 29.08 9.04 10.86
C THR A 276 28.86 8.14 9.65
N VAL A 277 28.51 8.74 8.51
CA VAL A 277 28.45 8.05 7.23
C VAL A 277 29.54 8.61 6.35
N ASP A 278 30.50 7.77 5.98
CA ASP A 278 31.59 8.09 5.06
C ASP A 278 31.53 7.10 3.89
N GLU A 279 31.07 7.59 2.74
CA GLU A 279 30.76 6.77 1.55
C GLU A 279 29.87 5.55 1.90
N ASP A 280 30.47 4.36 1.89
CA ASP A 280 29.83 3.08 2.16
C ASP A 280 29.97 2.62 3.61
N THR A 281 30.58 3.43 4.48
CA THR A 281 30.86 3.06 5.86
C THR A 281 29.95 3.83 6.80
N LEU A 282 29.20 3.10 7.63
CA LEU A 282 28.47 3.66 8.77
C LEU A 282 29.20 3.30 10.05
N THR A 283 29.62 4.31 10.80
CA THR A 283 30.14 4.14 12.16
C THR A 283 29.11 4.63 13.16
N ILE A 284 28.73 3.76 14.09
CA ILE A 284 27.83 4.09 15.20
C ILE A 284 28.64 4.01 16.49
N LYS A 285 28.51 5.01 17.36
CA LYS A 285 29.25 5.10 18.62
C LYS A 285 28.36 5.53 19.77
N ASN A 286 28.53 4.85 20.90
CA ASN A 286 27.90 5.19 22.18
C ASN A 286 28.92 5.12 23.32
N GLU A 287 28.44 5.22 24.56
CA GLU A 287 29.27 5.14 25.77
C GLU A 287 29.97 3.77 25.95
N ASN A 288 29.46 2.72 25.32
CA ASN A 288 29.93 1.34 25.45
C ASN A 288 30.92 0.93 24.35
N GLY A 289 31.05 1.71 23.27
CA GLY A 289 31.97 1.40 22.18
C GLY A 289 31.57 2.01 20.84
N SER A 290 32.23 1.53 19.80
CA SER A 290 31.99 1.92 18.41
C SER A 290 31.90 0.68 17.54
N THR A 291 30.93 0.66 16.63
CA THR A 291 30.76 -0.41 15.63
C THR A 291 30.82 0.21 14.24
N THR A 292 31.52 -0.46 13.33
CA THR A 292 31.61 -0.05 11.92
C THR A 292 30.87 -1.06 11.06
N MET A 293 30.07 -0.56 10.13
CA MET A 293 29.26 -1.36 9.23
C MET A 293 29.47 -0.91 7.79
N LYS A 294 29.40 -1.85 6.85
CA LYS A 294 29.51 -1.61 5.40
C LYS A 294 28.17 -1.66 4.74
N ARG A 295 27.95 -0.73 3.81
CA ARG A 295 26.76 -0.64 2.98
C ARG A 295 26.65 -1.88 2.09
N VAL A 296 25.46 -2.42 1.96
CA VAL A 296 25.20 -3.61 1.12
C VAL A 296 24.12 -3.42 0.07
N LYS A 297 23.28 -2.39 0.20
CA LYS A 297 22.29 -1.97 -0.81
C LYS A 297 22.15 -0.44 -0.80
#